data_AF-A0A7X9PK29-F1
#
_entry.id   AF-A0A7X9PK29-F1
#
_cell.length_a   1.000
_cell.length_b   1.000
_cell.length_c   1.000
_cell.angle_alpha   90.00
_cell.angle_beta   90.00
_cell.angle_gamma   90.00
#
_symmetry.space_group_name_H-M   'P 1'
#
loop_
_entity.id
_entity.type
_entity.pdbx_description
1 polymer ?
#
loop_
_entity_poly.entity_id
_entity_poly.type
_entity_poly.pdbx_seq_one_letter_code
_entity_poly.pdbx_strand_id
1 'polypeptide(L)'
;NYYYGQNETLALYFYTKDSVYSYFPTITLPEMEIELSDLFTQFNIDTHSNQYFAIRAEWYCQKQFSTSEQPLYRRNQKRFIAATNPIWLKIDNTNAILSDVSLHHTIRVNPNPAHDKCTIYKCNENVKSLTLLDVLGRSYIPSYVVNGEKIEISVGSFNTGLYLIVLETEQSKYTTKLLIE
;
A
#
# COMPACT_ATOMS: atom_id res chain seq x y z
N ASN A 1 -3.75 9.06 39.17
CA ASN A 1 -2.43 8.40 39.34
C ASN A 1 -2.24 7.36 38.25
N TYR A 2 -1.49 7.69 37.20
CA TYR A 2 -1.13 6.72 36.19
C TYR A 2 -0.10 5.76 36.78
N TYR A 3 -0.48 4.50 36.99
CA TYR A 3 0.39 3.48 37.58
C TYR A 3 1.63 3.18 36.71
N TYR A 4 1.54 3.43 35.39
CA TYR A 4 2.54 3.00 34.41
C TYR A 4 3.36 4.14 33.75
N GLY A 5 3.07 5.41 34.04
CA GLY A 5 3.84 6.56 33.53
C GLY A 5 2.98 7.67 32.91
N GLN A 6 3.61 8.76 32.48
CA GLN A 6 2.93 9.91 31.85
C GLN A 6 3.45 10.22 30.43
N ASN A 7 4.71 9.92 30.14
CA ASN A 7 5.27 10.12 28.81
C ASN A 7 5.07 8.85 28.02
N GLU A 8 4.24 8.92 26.98
CA GLU A 8 3.89 7.81 26.11
C GLU A 8 4.54 8.00 24.75
N THR A 9 5.15 6.93 24.24
CA THR A 9 5.77 6.95 22.91
C THR A 9 5.56 5.60 22.25
N LEU A 10 4.94 5.62 21.07
CA LEU A 10 4.87 4.47 20.19
C LEU A 10 6.11 4.45 19.30
N ALA A 11 6.73 3.28 19.18
CA ALA A 11 7.77 3.03 18.20
C ALA A 11 7.41 1.80 17.36
N LEU A 12 7.61 1.91 16.06
CA LEU A 12 7.59 0.76 15.15
C LEU A 12 9.02 0.40 14.79
N TYR A 13 9.35 -0.89 14.91
CA TYR A 13 10.60 -1.46 14.49
C TYR A 13 10.39 -2.27 13.22
N PHE A 14 11.19 -1.96 12.21
CA PHE A 14 11.18 -2.63 10.93
C PHE A 14 12.50 -3.40 10.75
N TYR A 15 12.41 -4.72 10.71
CA TYR A 15 13.57 -5.61 10.61
C TYR A 15 13.71 -6.08 9.16
N THR A 16 14.85 -5.79 8.54
CA THR A 16 15.26 -6.40 7.28
C THR A 16 16.39 -7.40 7.51
N LYS A 17 16.81 -8.07 6.44
CA LYS A 17 18.02 -8.89 6.46
C LYS A 17 19.25 -8.11 6.93
N ASP A 18 19.37 -6.86 6.50
CA ASP A 18 20.61 -6.10 6.61
C ASP A 18 20.57 -5.06 7.74
N SER A 19 19.39 -4.65 8.22
CA SER A 19 19.25 -3.54 9.18
C SER A 19 17.94 -3.57 9.96
N VAL A 20 17.91 -2.79 11.05
CA VAL A 20 16.70 -2.52 11.83
C VAL A 20 16.43 -1.02 11.81
N TYR A 21 15.25 -0.65 11.35
CA TYR A 21 14.80 0.75 11.29
C TYR A 21 13.78 1.00 12.38
N SER A 22 13.71 2.24 12.87
CA SER A 22 12.76 2.66 13.90
C SER A 22 11.99 3.88 13.45
N TYR A 23 10.66 3.83 13.56
CA TYR A 23 9.72 4.92 13.31
C TYR A 23 9.01 5.32 14.61
N PHE A 24 8.86 6.62 14.86
CA PHE A 24 8.18 7.14 16.05
C PHE A 24 7.00 8.02 15.62
N PRO A 25 5.81 7.43 15.37
CA PRO A 25 4.64 8.20 14.97
C PRO A 25 4.13 9.07 16.11
N THR A 26 3.55 10.22 15.75
CA THR A 26 2.76 11.03 16.68
C THR A 26 1.44 10.31 16.97
N ILE A 27 1.15 10.04 18.25
CA ILE A 27 -0.05 9.31 18.67
C ILE A 27 -1.29 10.19 18.45
N THR A 28 -2.18 9.75 17.55
CA THR A 28 -3.53 10.30 17.39
C THR A 28 -4.52 9.28 17.97
N LEU A 29 -5.38 9.72 18.90
CA LEU A 29 -6.38 8.87 19.54
C LEU A 29 -7.76 9.07 18.91
N PRO A 30 -8.65 8.05 18.90
CA PRO A 30 -8.51 6.74 19.53
C PRO A 30 -7.82 5.67 18.68
N GLU A 31 -7.71 5.90 17.37
CA GLU A 31 -7.18 4.95 16.40
C GLU A 31 -6.13 5.63 15.51
N MET A 32 -5.14 4.83 15.09
CA MET A 32 -4.08 5.24 14.19
C MET A 32 -3.90 4.12 13.16
N GLU A 33 -3.84 4.52 11.90
CA GLU A 33 -3.44 3.67 10.79
C GLU A 33 -2.16 4.22 10.17
N ILE A 34 -1.27 3.33 9.78
CA ILE A 34 -0.03 3.66 9.07
C ILE A 34 0.02 2.78 7.84
N GLU A 35 0.09 3.38 6.66
CA GLU A 35 0.25 2.63 5.43
C GLU A 35 1.65 2.01 5.36
N LEU A 36 1.72 0.73 5.00
CA LEU A 36 2.99 0.02 4.91
C LEU A 36 3.90 0.58 3.80
N SER A 37 3.30 1.10 2.72
CA SER A 37 3.99 1.80 1.62
C SER A 37 4.79 3.01 2.10
N ASP A 38 4.26 3.77 3.05
CA ASP A 38 4.94 4.94 3.61
C ASP A 38 6.20 4.52 4.37
N LEU A 39 6.14 3.42 5.11
CA LEU A 39 7.29 2.87 5.84
C LEU A 39 8.37 2.37 4.88
N PHE A 40 7.99 1.68 3.80
CA PHE A 40 8.96 1.23 2.78
C PHE A 40 9.66 2.41 2.12
N THR A 41 8.90 3.45 1.77
CA THR A 41 9.44 4.67 1.16
C THR A 41 10.37 5.38 2.13
N GLN A 42 9.94 5.57 3.38
CA GLN A 42 10.71 6.26 4.40
C GLN A 42 12.04 5.57 4.72
N PHE A 43 12.08 4.24 4.69
CA PHE A 43 13.29 3.48 4.99
C PHE A 43 14.05 3.01 3.75
N ASN A 44 13.60 3.42 2.55
CA ASN A 44 14.16 3.02 1.27
C ASN A 44 14.34 1.49 1.16
N ILE A 45 13.29 0.77 1.55
CA ILE A 45 13.27 -0.70 1.51
C ILE A 45 13.06 -1.15 0.07
N ASP A 46 13.93 -2.05 -0.40
CA ASP A 46 13.73 -2.68 -1.70
C ASP A 46 12.48 -3.58 -1.67
N THR A 47 11.44 -3.16 -2.39
CA THR A 47 10.19 -3.91 -2.50
C THR A 47 10.16 -4.90 -3.66
N HIS A 48 11.27 -5.07 -4.38
CA HIS A 48 11.33 -5.91 -5.58
C HIS A 48 12.12 -7.21 -5.36
N SER A 49 12.90 -7.30 -4.29
CA SER A 49 13.63 -8.51 -3.95
C SER A 49 12.79 -9.48 -3.11
N ASN A 50 12.97 -10.77 -3.37
CA ASN A 50 12.41 -11.85 -2.57
C ASN A 50 13.04 -11.87 -1.18
N GLN A 51 12.48 -11.08 -0.26
CA GLN A 51 13.01 -10.92 1.07
C GLN A 51 11.94 -10.92 2.15
N TYR A 52 12.31 -11.46 3.31
CA TYR A 52 11.52 -11.38 4.52
C TYR A 52 11.85 -10.09 5.25
N PHE A 53 10.81 -9.47 5.79
CA PHE A 53 10.92 -8.39 6.75
C PHE A 53 9.98 -8.64 7.92
N ALA A 54 10.25 -8.01 9.05
CA ALA A 54 9.39 -8.10 10.22
C ALA A 54 9.01 -6.70 10.73
N ILE A 55 7.81 -6.56 11.26
CA ILE A 55 7.36 -5.35 11.92
C ILE A 55 6.95 -5.66 13.34
N ARG A 56 7.34 -4.80 14.27
CA ARG A 56 6.96 -4.88 15.68
C ARG A 56 6.63 -3.49 16.20
N ALA A 57 5.61 -3.40 17.04
CA ALA A 57 5.31 -2.20 17.80
C ALA A 57 5.85 -2.32 19.23
N GLU A 58 6.40 -1.23 19.75
CA GLU A 58 6.72 -1.05 21.16
C GLU A 58 6.09 0.23 21.68
N TRP A 59 5.37 0.12 22.79
CA TRP A 59 4.85 1.25 23.53
C TRP A 59 5.71 1.50 24.77
N TYR A 60 6.23 2.72 24.88
CA TYR A 60 7.03 3.17 26.00
C TYR A 60 6.20 4.06 26.90
N CYS A 61 6.20 3.77 28.20
CA CYS A 61 5.72 4.67 29.23
C CYS A 61 6.84 4.98 30.21
N GLN A 62 7.03 6.25 30.57
CA GLN A 62 7.99 6.65 31.60
C GLN A 62 7.28 7.20 32.81
N LYS A 63 7.52 6.59 33.98
CA LYS A 63 7.13 7.13 35.28
C LYS A 63 8.30 7.89 35.90
N GLN A 64 8.11 9.18 36.11
CA GLN A 64 8.97 9.98 37.00
C GLN A 64 8.48 9.78 38.44
N PHE A 65 9.40 9.46 39.36
CA PHE A 65 9.08 9.34 40.77
C PHE A 65 9.20 10.70 41.46
N SER A 66 8.20 11.03 42.27
CA SER A 66 8.24 12.21 43.15
C SER A 66 9.37 12.09 44.18
N THR A 67 9.82 13.22 44.74
CA THR A 67 10.91 13.26 45.74
C THR A 67 10.65 12.40 46.98
N SER A 68 9.38 12.16 47.33
CA SER A 68 8.98 11.25 48.42
C SER A 68 9.02 9.77 48.02
N GLU A 69 8.84 9.43 46.75
CA GLU A 69 8.89 8.06 46.23
C GLU A 69 10.33 7.59 45.94
N GLN A 70 11.24 8.51 45.62
CA GLN A 70 12.62 8.18 45.22
C GLN A 70 13.41 7.36 46.27
N PRO A 71 13.32 7.64 47.59
CA PRO A 71 13.97 6.80 48.61
C PRO A 71 13.41 5.38 48.67
N LEU A 72 12.12 5.19 48.42
CA LEU A 72 11.45 3.88 48.45
C LEU A 72 11.88 3.00 47.27
N TYR A 73 11.87 3.56 46.05
CA TYR A 73 12.21 2.82 44.84
C TYR A 73 13.70 2.87 44.46
N ARG A 74 14.50 3.69 45.17
CA ARG A 74 15.94 3.91 44.95
C ARG A 74 16.29 4.35 43.53
N ARG A 75 15.36 5.01 42.84
CA ARG A 75 15.48 5.48 41.45
C ARG A 75 14.63 6.73 41.26
N ASN A 76 15.05 7.61 40.34
CA ASN A 76 14.31 8.82 39.96
C ASN A 76 13.22 8.55 38.90
N GLN A 77 13.39 7.52 38.09
CA GLN A 77 12.43 7.14 37.05
C GLN A 77 12.42 5.63 36.78
N LYS A 78 11.32 5.15 36.18
CA LYS A 78 11.20 3.79 35.65
C LYS A 78 10.53 3.82 34.28
N ARG A 79 11.11 3.10 33.32
CA ARG A 79 10.54 2.86 31.99
C ARG A 79 9.76 1.56 31.99
N PHE A 80 8.57 1.59 31.43
CA PHE A 80 7.71 0.45 31.15
C PHE A 80 7.62 0.27 29.64
N ILE A 81 7.60 -0.98 29.19
CA ILE A 81 7.60 -1.33 27.77
C ILE A 81 6.51 -2.38 27.58
N ALA A 82 5.61 -2.14 26.65
CA ALA A 82 4.68 -3.14 26.14
C ALA A 82 5.01 -3.35 24.65
N ALA A 83 5.31 -4.58 24.26
CA ALA A 83 5.73 -4.90 22.91
C ALA A 83 4.83 -5.96 22.29
N THR A 84 4.55 -5.82 21.00
CA THR A 84 3.92 -6.89 20.23
C THR A 84 4.95 -7.95 19.87
N ASN A 85 4.47 -9.14 19.52
CA ASN A 85 5.29 -10.07 18.76
C ASN A 85 5.59 -9.48 17.38
N PRO A 86 6.76 -9.76 16.80
CA PRO A 86 7.05 -9.36 15.42
C PRO A 86 6.15 -10.12 14.45
N ILE A 87 5.59 -9.41 13.48
CA ILE A 87 4.86 -9.99 12.35
C ILE A 87 5.85 -10.08 11.19
N TRP A 88 6.07 -11.31 10.70
CA TRP A 88 6.92 -11.57 9.55
C TRP A 88 6.11 -11.53 8.26
N LEU A 89 6.65 -10.83 7.27
CA LEU A 89 6.06 -10.64 5.96
C LEU A 89 7.12 -10.97 4.92
N LYS A 90 6.68 -11.50 3.78
CA LYS A 90 7.55 -11.87 2.68
C LYS A 90 7.17 -11.06 1.45
N ILE A 91 8.14 -10.38 0.88
CA ILE A 91 8.06 -9.86 -0.48
C ILE A 91 8.48 -11.03 -1.37
N ASP A 92 7.63 -11.47 -2.28
CA ASP A 92 8.01 -12.47 -3.27
C ASP A 92 8.68 -11.79 -4.47
N ASN A 93 9.69 -12.45 -5.05
CA ASN A 93 10.24 -12.04 -6.35
C ASN A 93 9.08 -12.06 -7.34
N THR A 94 8.70 -10.91 -7.89
CA THR A 94 7.71 -10.80 -8.96
C THR A 94 8.23 -11.31 -10.31
N ASN A 95 9.09 -12.34 -10.32
CA ASN A 95 9.64 -12.98 -11.52
C ASN A 95 8.98 -14.33 -11.84
N ALA A 96 7.68 -14.48 -11.54
CA ALA A 96 6.89 -15.61 -11.98
C ALA A 96 5.71 -15.10 -12.84
N ILE A 97 5.97 -14.90 -14.14
CA ILE A 97 4.97 -14.84 -15.23
C ILE A 97 3.98 -13.64 -15.18
N LEU A 98 4.08 -12.76 -14.18
CA LEU A 98 3.28 -11.53 -14.01
C LEU A 98 4.13 -10.24 -14.02
N SER A 99 5.37 -10.32 -14.50
CA SER A 99 6.34 -9.21 -14.58
C SER A 99 6.06 -8.25 -15.75
N ASP A 100 4.84 -7.73 -15.83
CA ASP A 100 4.47 -6.67 -16.78
C ASP A 100 3.37 -5.75 -16.21
N VAL A 101 3.40 -5.55 -14.90
CA VAL A 101 2.64 -4.49 -14.21
C VAL A 101 3.61 -3.77 -13.28
N SER A 102 4.52 -2.99 -13.87
CA SER A 102 5.26 -1.97 -13.14
C SER A 102 4.25 -0.91 -12.67
N LEU A 103 3.89 -1.01 -11.39
CA LEU A 103 3.13 0.02 -10.68
C LEU A 103 4.00 1.28 -10.53
N HIS A 104 4.02 2.13 -11.54
CA HIS A 104 4.23 3.57 -11.34
C HIS A 104 3.43 4.49 -12.26
N HIS A 105 2.46 3.96 -13.02
CA HIS A 105 1.53 4.76 -13.82
C HIS A 105 0.13 4.12 -13.76
N THR A 106 -0.64 4.47 -12.74
CA THR A 106 -2.06 4.10 -12.68
C THR A 106 -2.84 4.90 -13.72
N ILE A 107 -3.31 4.24 -14.78
CA ILE A 107 -4.32 4.80 -15.68
C ILE A 107 -5.63 5.00 -14.90
N ARG A 108 -6.29 6.15 -15.10
CA ARG A 108 -7.59 6.43 -14.46
C ARG A 108 -8.70 6.07 -15.44
N VAL A 109 -9.75 5.41 -14.96
CA VAL A 109 -10.91 5.04 -15.78
C VAL A 109 -12.16 5.68 -15.19
N ASN A 110 -12.92 6.41 -16.01
CA ASN A 110 -14.16 7.07 -15.60
C ASN A 110 -15.19 7.04 -16.75
N PRO A 111 -16.47 6.73 -16.50
CA PRO A 111 -17.01 6.29 -15.21
C PRO A 111 -16.60 4.85 -14.87
N ASN A 112 -16.63 4.56 -13.57
CA ASN A 112 -16.48 3.22 -13.01
C ASN A 112 -17.33 3.18 -11.71
N PRO A 113 -18.52 2.57 -11.72
CA PRO A 113 -19.08 1.69 -12.76
C PRO A 113 -19.40 2.39 -14.09
N ALA A 114 -19.34 1.66 -15.20
CA ALA A 114 -19.65 2.15 -16.54
C ALA A 114 -20.86 1.45 -17.15
N HIS A 115 -21.75 2.21 -17.79
CA HIS A 115 -22.91 1.68 -18.51
C HIS A 115 -22.61 1.50 -20.00
N ASP A 116 -22.57 2.62 -20.76
CA ASP A 116 -22.39 2.56 -22.22
C ASP A 116 -20.94 2.72 -22.66
N LYS A 117 -20.19 3.55 -21.92
CA LYS A 117 -18.83 3.94 -22.28
C LYS A 117 -17.98 4.28 -21.07
N CYS A 118 -16.67 4.07 -21.19
CA CYS A 118 -15.69 4.52 -20.22
C CYS A 118 -14.51 5.23 -20.90
N THR A 119 -13.88 6.16 -20.19
CA THR A 119 -12.71 6.91 -20.65
C THR A 119 -11.50 6.55 -19.82
N ILE A 120 -10.42 6.15 -20.49
CA ILE A 120 -9.10 6.00 -19.88
C ILE A 120 -8.34 7.31 -20.02
N TYR A 121 -7.79 7.83 -18.92
CA TYR A 121 -6.99 9.04 -18.87
C TYR A 121 -5.51 8.72 -18.65
N LYS A 122 -4.65 9.57 -19.23
CA LYS A 122 -3.18 9.59 -19.11
C LYS A 122 -2.48 8.58 -20.01
N CYS A 123 -2.85 8.55 -21.29
CA CYS A 123 -2.10 7.84 -22.32
C CYS A 123 -1.15 8.79 -23.04
N ASN A 124 -0.07 9.20 -22.38
CA ASN A 124 0.96 10.05 -22.99
C ASN A 124 1.90 9.24 -23.89
N GLU A 125 1.64 7.94 -24.02
CA GLU A 125 2.37 6.96 -24.79
C GLU A 125 1.47 6.40 -25.90
N ASN A 126 2.08 5.99 -27.02
CA ASN A 126 1.34 5.38 -28.13
C ASN A 126 0.73 4.04 -27.71
N VAL A 127 -0.58 3.89 -27.88
CA VAL A 127 -1.33 2.67 -27.59
C VAL A 127 -1.03 1.61 -28.66
N LYS A 128 -0.50 0.48 -28.23
CA LYS A 128 -0.27 -0.70 -29.08
C LYS A 128 -1.49 -1.61 -29.10
N SER A 129 -2.05 -1.89 -27.93
CA SER A 129 -3.25 -2.73 -27.81
C SER A 129 -4.11 -2.34 -26.60
N LEU A 130 -5.42 -2.60 -26.70
CA LEU A 130 -6.37 -2.45 -25.60
C LEU A 130 -7.26 -3.70 -25.57
N THR A 131 -7.30 -4.37 -24.43
CA THR A 131 -8.05 -5.61 -24.23
C THR A 131 -8.87 -5.54 -22.94
N LEU A 132 -10.08 -6.08 -22.97
CA LEU A 132 -10.92 -6.35 -21.80
C LEU A 132 -10.88 -7.84 -21.48
N LEU A 133 -10.66 -8.21 -20.22
CA LEU A 133 -10.73 -9.58 -19.74
C LEU A 133 -11.90 -9.72 -18.78
N ASP A 134 -12.74 -10.74 -18.97
CA ASP A 134 -13.76 -11.09 -17.97
C ASP A 134 -13.15 -11.87 -16.79
N VAL A 135 -13.95 -12.14 -15.75
CA VAL A 135 -13.53 -12.93 -14.58
C VAL A 135 -13.13 -14.37 -14.91
N LEU A 136 -13.49 -14.88 -16.10
CA LEU A 136 -13.12 -16.21 -16.60
C LEU A 136 -11.84 -16.15 -17.46
N GLY A 137 -11.24 -14.97 -17.64
CA GLY A 137 -10.05 -14.76 -18.45
C GLY A 137 -10.31 -14.69 -19.96
N ARG A 138 -11.58 -14.58 -20.40
CA ARG A 138 -11.90 -14.39 -21.83
C ARG A 138 -11.54 -12.98 -22.25
N SER A 139 -10.79 -12.88 -23.35
CA SER A 139 -10.34 -11.60 -23.92
C SER A 139 -11.30 -11.07 -24.96
N TYR A 140 -11.58 -9.78 -24.86
CA TYR A 140 -12.40 -9.01 -25.77
C TYR A 140 -11.62 -7.77 -26.23
N ILE A 141 -11.75 -7.42 -27.51
CA ILE A 141 -11.15 -6.22 -28.07
C ILE A 141 -12.27 -5.20 -28.22
N PRO A 142 -12.40 -4.21 -27.32
CA PRO A 142 -13.48 -3.24 -27.44
C PRO A 142 -13.21 -2.28 -28.61
N SER A 143 -14.28 -1.66 -29.12
CA SER A 143 -14.12 -0.49 -29.99
C SER A 143 -13.66 0.71 -29.15
N TYR A 144 -12.62 1.39 -29.61
CA TYR A 144 -12.09 2.57 -28.92
C TYR A 144 -11.67 3.68 -29.87
N VAL A 145 -11.67 4.92 -29.38
CA VAL A 145 -11.18 6.12 -30.07
C VAL A 145 -10.09 6.76 -29.21
N VAL A 146 -8.94 7.03 -29.82
CA VAL A 146 -7.82 7.74 -29.18
C VAL A 146 -7.92 9.23 -29.51
N ASN A 147 -7.97 10.08 -28.48
CA ASN A 147 -8.03 11.54 -28.61
C ASN A 147 -7.02 12.20 -27.65
N GLY A 148 -5.81 12.40 -28.14
CA GLY A 148 -4.69 12.90 -27.32
C GLY A 148 -4.38 11.93 -26.18
N GLU A 149 -4.40 12.42 -24.94
CA GLU A 149 -4.10 11.63 -23.73
C GLU A 149 -5.29 10.78 -23.21
N LYS A 150 -6.38 10.68 -23.98
CA LYS A 150 -7.61 9.99 -23.58
C LYS A 150 -8.00 8.92 -24.59
N ILE A 151 -8.52 7.81 -24.08
CA ILE A 151 -9.09 6.72 -24.87
C ILE A 151 -10.54 6.53 -24.44
N GLU A 152 -11.49 6.71 -25.35
CA GLU A 152 -12.90 6.40 -25.11
C GLU A 152 -13.19 4.99 -25.58
N ILE A 153 -13.83 4.18 -24.74
CA ILE A 153 -14.13 2.76 -24.96
C ILE A 153 -15.63 2.56 -24.87
N SER A 154 -16.22 1.91 -25.87
CA SER A 154 -17.62 1.49 -25.82
C SER A 154 -17.76 0.15 -25.10
N VAL A 155 -18.56 0.13 -24.02
CA VAL A 155 -18.78 -1.05 -23.16
C VAL A 155 -20.25 -1.47 -23.05
N GLY A 156 -21.20 -0.72 -23.64
CA GLY A 156 -22.63 -1.01 -23.52
C GLY A 156 -23.11 -2.32 -24.15
N SER A 157 -22.28 -3.01 -24.94
CA SER A 157 -22.59 -4.34 -25.48
C SER A 157 -22.07 -5.50 -24.62
N PHE A 158 -21.37 -5.21 -23.53
CA PHE A 158 -20.83 -6.20 -22.61
C PHE A 158 -21.85 -6.52 -21.51
N ASN A 159 -21.77 -7.73 -20.97
CA ASN A 159 -22.61 -8.10 -19.84
C ASN A 159 -22.18 -7.35 -18.59
N THR A 160 -23.13 -7.06 -17.70
CA THR A 160 -22.85 -6.54 -16.35
C THR A 160 -21.87 -7.46 -15.62
N GLY A 161 -20.81 -6.88 -15.03
CA GLY A 161 -19.81 -7.65 -14.31
C GLY A 161 -18.47 -6.93 -14.14
N LEU A 162 -17.55 -7.62 -13.45
CA LEU A 162 -16.18 -7.15 -13.26
C LEU A 162 -15.31 -7.54 -14.46
N TYR A 163 -14.62 -6.56 -15.01
CA TYR A 163 -13.66 -6.72 -16.10
C TYR A 163 -12.30 -6.15 -15.72
N LEU A 164 -11.24 -6.69 -16.32
CA LEU A 164 -9.90 -6.10 -16.29
C LEU A 164 -9.62 -5.43 -17.63
N ILE A 165 -9.32 -4.15 -17.60
CA ILE A 165 -8.75 -3.43 -18.73
C ILE A 165 -7.25 -3.69 -18.74
N VAL A 166 -6.74 -4.14 -19.87
CA VAL A 166 -5.32 -4.28 -20.17
C VAL A 166 -4.99 -3.37 -21.34
N LEU A 167 -4.20 -2.33 -21.07
CA LEU A 167 -3.71 -1.37 -22.07
C LEU A 167 -2.22 -1.58 -22.26
N GLU A 168 -1.80 -1.94 -23.46
CA GLU A 168 -0.40 -2.10 -23.83
C GLU A 168 0.02 -0.90 -24.67
N THR A 169 1.14 -0.27 -24.30
CA THR A 169 1.81 0.76 -25.08
C THR A 169 3.13 0.22 -25.62
N GLU A 170 3.86 1.03 -26.37
CA GLU A 170 5.22 0.66 -26.82
C GLU A 170 6.21 0.47 -25.66
N GLN A 171 5.95 1.07 -24.50
CA GLN A 171 6.89 1.10 -23.37
C GLN A 171 6.42 0.31 -22.15
N SER A 172 5.11 0.14 -22.01
CA SER A 172 4.55 -0.35 -20.75
C SER A 172 3.19 -1.02 -20.95
N LYS A 173 2.79 -1.77 -19.92
CA LYS A 173 1.49 -2.42 -19.86
C LYS A 173 0.76 -2.00 -18.59
N TYR A 174 -0.45 -1.51 -18.77
CA TYR A 174 -1.31 -1.00 -17.72
C TYR A 174 -2.48 -1.95 -17.51
N THR A 175 -2.80 -2.24 -16.25
CA THR A 175 -3.96 -3.05 -15.89
C THR A 175 -4.81 -2.34 -14.84
N THR A 176 -6.13 -2.29 -15.04
CA THR A 176 -7.05 -1.70 -14.07
C THR A 176 -8.41 -2.41 -14.10
N LYS A 177 -9.14 -2.32 -12.99
CA LYS A 177 -10.46 -2.96 -12.82
C LYS A 177 -11.57 -2.00 -13.30
N LEU A 178 -12.51 -2.53 -14.07
CA LEU A 178 -13.73 -1.84 -14.50
C LEU A 178 -14.94 -2.66 -14.09
N LEU A 179 -15.91 -2.02 -13.44
CA LEU A 179 -17.24 -2.59 -13.23
C LEU A 179 -18.15 -2.08 -14.36
N ILE A 180 -18.79 -2.99 -15.09
CA ILE A 180 -19.80 -2.68 -16.11
C ILE A 180 -21.17 -2.96 -15.50
N GLU A 181 -22.11 -2.02 -15.64
CA GLU A 181 -23.49 -2.10 -15.15
C GLU A 181 -24.52 -2.09 -16.27
#